data_AF-A0A9C7UYP7-F1
#
_entry.id   AF-A0A9C7UYP7-F1
#
_cell.length_a   1.000
_cell.length_b   1.000
_cell.length_c   1.000
_cell.angle_alpha   90.00
_cell.angle_beta   90.00
_cell.angle_gamma   90.00
#
_symmetry.space_group_name_H-M   'P 1'
#
loop_
_entity.id
_entity.type
_entity.pdbx_description
1 polymer ?
#
loop_
_entity_poly.entity_id
_entity_poly.type
_entity_poly.pdbx_seq_one_letter_code
_entity_poly.pdbx_strand_id
1 'polypeptide(L)'
;MSDTPSERFRENATEITSILVTGFWLLALFTDQSWWLPAMLVGYVVVIPIVEMLFGDEEDEEEESWEDGRETKAEPTERHGAGENNRDALETLKDRYARGELTDEQFERKLERLVENETVEDVEDRLGRGERNLERN
;
A
#
# COMPACT_ATOMS: atom_id res chain seq x y z
N MET A 1 20.00 -32.07 33.01
CA MET A 1 18.97 -31.92 31.97
C MET A 1 19.63 -32.18 30.64
N SER A 2 19.34 -33.30 29.98
CA SER A 2 19.72 -33.53 28.59
C SER A 2 18.56 -32.99 27.74
N ASP A 3 18.73 -31.82 27.13
CA ASP A 3 17.82 -31.36 26.08
C ASP A 3 17.72 -32.47 25.03
N THR A 4 16.52 -32.96 24.80
CA THR A 4 16.29 -34.00 23.80
C THR A 4 16.63 -33.38 22.42
N PRO A 5 17.33 -34.06 21.50
CA PRO A 5 17.67 -33.50 20.18
C PRO A 5 16.45 -32.90 19.44
N SER A 6 15.27 -33.44 19.69
CA SER A 6 13.97 -32.96 19.19
C SER A 6 13.53 -31.59 19.73
N GLU A 7 13.94 -31.18 20.93
CA GLU A 7 13.64 -29.85 21.49
C GLU A 7 14.45 -28.77 20.77
N ARG A 8 15.74 -29.04 20.51
CA ARG A 8 16.62 -28.16 19.72
C ARG A 8 16.14 -27.99 18.28
N PHE A 9 15.63 -29.07 17.67
CA PHE A 9 15.07 -29.04 16.33
C PHE A 9 13.79 -28.20 16.25
N ARG A 10 12.97 -28.17 17.30
CA ARG A 10 11.77 -27.32 17.35
C ARG A 10 12.12 -25.86 17.58
N GLU A 11 13.10 -25.59 18.44
CA GLU A 11 13.57 -24.25 18.74
C GLU A 11 14.24 -23.58 17.52
N ASN A 12 14.92 -24.36 16.68
CA ASN A 12 15.51 -23.91 15.42
C ASN A 12 14.69 -24.30 14.19
N ALA A 13 13.43 -24.73 14.36
CA ALA A 13 12.62 -25.26 13.26
C ALA A 13 12.48 -24.24 12.13
N THR A 14 12.26 -22.98 12.47
CA THR A 14 12.10 -21.89 11.50
C THR A 14 13.38 -21.65 10.70
N GLU A 15 14.55 -21.66 11.36
CA GLU A 15 15.84 -21.49 10.69
C GLU A 15 16.17 -22.68 9.78
N ILE A 16 15.97 -23.90 10.26
CA ILE A 16 16.18 -25.09 9.46
C ILE A 16 15.20 -25.12 8.28
N THR A 17 13.95 -24.72 8.50
CA THR A 17 12.92 -24.66 7.45
C THR A 17 13.30 -23.61 6.40
N SER A 18 13.73 -22.41 6.81
CA SER A 18 14.12 -21.36 5.86
C SER A 18 15.35 -21.77 5.04
N ILE A 19 16.34 -22.41 5.65
CA ILE A 19 17.52 -22.96 4.95
C ILE A 19 17.09 -24.07 3.96
N LEU A 20 16.22 -24.99 4.38
CA LEU A 20 15.75 -26.08 3.51
C LEU A 20 14.91 -25.55 2.34
N VAL A 21 14.01 -24.60 2.57
CA VAL A 21 13.18 -23.97 1.53
C VAL A 21 14.07 -23.20 0.55
N THR A 22 14.99 -22.39 1.06
CA THR A 22 15.95 -21.64 0.24
C THR A 22 16.83 -22.59 -0.56
N GLY A 23 17.38 -23.62 0.09
CA GLY A 23 18.19 -24.66 -0.54
C GLY A 23 17.43 -25.44 -1.60
N PHE A 24 16.15 -25.74 -1.38
CA PHE A 24 15.30 -26.41 -2.37
C PHE A 24 15.13 -25.57 -3.64
N TRP A 25 14.85 -24.27 -3.49
CA TRP A 25 14.76 -23.35 -4.63
C TRP A 25 16.09 -23.21 -5.36
N LEU A 26 17.21 -23.06 -4.63
CA LEU A 26 18.55 -22.97 -5.23
C LEU A 26 18.95 -24.28 -5.92
N LEU A 27 18.59 -25.44 -5.37
CA LEU A 27 18.85 -26.75 -5.98
C LEU A 27 18.03 -26.92 -7.26
N ALA A 28 16.76 -26.49 -7.25
CA ALA A 28 15.90 -26.53 -8.42
C ALA A 28 16.45 -25.64 -9.55
N LEU A 29 16.99 -24.46 -9.21
CA LEU A 29 17.70 -23.58 -10.14
C LEU A 29 19.00 -24.22 -10.65
N PHE A 30 19.83 -24.75 -9.75
CA PHE A 30 21.13 -25.34 -10.10
C PHE A 30 21.00 -26.60 -10.96
N THR A 31 19.95 -27.39 -10.74
CA THR A 31 19.64 -28.59 -11.52
C THR A 31 18.86 -28.24 -12.81
N ASP A 32 18.75 -26.95 -13.15
CA ASP A 32 18.11 -26.41 -14.35
C ASP A 32 16.68 -26.94 -14.57
N GLN A 33 15.90 -26.99 -13.48
CA GLN A 33 14.55 -27.57 -13.52
C GLN A 33 13.55 -26.63 -14.21
N SER A 34 13.09 -26.96 -15.41
CA SER A 34 12.16 -26.10 -16.18
C SER A 34 10.88 -25.67 -15.43
N TRP A 35 10.48 -26.39 -14.38
CA TRP A 35 9.31 -26.11 -13.56
C TRP A 35 9.55 -25.16 -12.37
N TRP A 36 10.79 -24.87 -11.99
CA TRP A 36 11.06 -24.05 -10.79
C TRP A 36 10.54 -22.61 -10.97
N LEU A 37 10.79 -22.00 -12.13
CA LEU A 37 10.37 -20.63 -12.41
C LEU A 37 8.83 -20.53 -12.57
N PRO A 38 8.15 -21.41 -13.34
CA PRO A 38 6.69 -21.45 -13.36
C PRO A 38 6.06 -21.66 -11.99
N ALA A 39 6.62 -22.52 -11.13
CA ALA A 39 6.11 -22.76 -9.79
C ALA A 39 6.24 -21.52 -8.89
N MET A 40 7.37 -20.80 -8.95
CA MET A 40 7.53 -19.50 -8.28
C MET A 40 6.48 -18.50 -8.74
N LEU A 41 6.31 -18.38 -10.06
CA LEU A 41 5.38 -17.42 -10.65
C LEU A 41 3.94 -17.70 -10.21
N VAL A 42 3.50 -18.96 -10.31
CA VAL A 42 2.16 -19.38 -9.88
C VAL A 42 2.00 -19.17 -8.37
N GLY A 43 3.02 -19.53 -7.58
CA GLY A 43 3.02 -19.30 -6.14
C GLY A 43 2.81 -17.82 -5.80
N TYR A 44 3.55 -16.92 -6.44
CA TYR A 44 3.42 -15.49 -6.22
C TYR A 44 2.04 -14.94 -6.63
N VAL A 45 1.59 -15.27 -7.85
CA VAL A 45 0.32 -14.80 -8.41
C VAL A 45 -0.89 -15.30 -7.60
N VAL A 46 -0.77 -16.45 -6.94
CA VAL A 46 -1.87 -17.02 -6.14
C VAL A 46 -1.78 -16.62 -4.66
N VAL A 47 -0.58 -16.57 -4.08
CA VAL A 47 -0.40 -16.29 -2.64
C VAL A 47 -0.73 -14.83 -2.31
N ILE A 48 -0.33 -13.86 -3.15
CA ILE A 48 -0.62 -12.44 -2.87
C ILE A 48 -2.12 -12.17 -2.77
N PRO A 49 -2.97 -12.53 -3.76
CA PRO A 49 -4.41 -12.30 -3.64
C PRO A 49 -5.06 -13.02 -2.47
N ILE A 50 -4.52 -14.16 -2.04
CA ILE A 50 -5.00 -14.87 -0.84
C ILE A 50 -4.64 -14.10 0.43
N VAL A 51 -3.43 -13.54 0.51
CA VAL A 51 -3.01 -12.71 1.63
C VAL A 51 -3.83 -11.43 1.69
N GLU A 52 -4.03 -10.76 0.55
CA GLU A 52 -4.90 -9.59 0.41
C GLU A 52 -6.33 -9.89 0.83
N MET A 53 -6.92 -11.00 0.35
CA MET A 53 -8.28 -11.40 0.75
C MET A 53 -8.39 -11.72 2.26
N LEU A 54 -7.29 -12.09 2.92
CA LEU A 54 -7.29 -12.53 4.31
C LEU A 54 -6.92 -11.44 5.31
N PHE A 55 -6.06 -10.49 4.93
CA PHE A 55 -5.48 -9.45 5.78
C PHE A 55 -5.64 -8.03 5.21
N GLY A 56 -6.12 -7.90 3.96
CA GLY A 56 -6.19 -6.62 3.25
C GLY A 56 -7.24 -5.64 3.78
N ASP A 57 -8.15 -6.06 4.67
CA ASP A 57 -9.15 -5.17 5.27
C ASP A 57 -8.66 -4.53 6.60
N GLU A 58 -7.49 -4.93 7.11
CA GLU A 58 -7.03 -4.57 8.47
C GLU A 58 -6.03 -3.39 8.49
N GLU A 59 -5.49 -3.02 7.33
CA GLU A 59 -4.38 -2.06 7.14
C GLU A 59 -4.80 -0.81 6.33
N ASP A 60 -6.11 -0.55 6.20
CA ASP A 60 -6.69 0.59 5.43
C ASP A 60 -6.65 1.95 6.17
N GLU A 61 -5.83 2.05 7.20
CA GLU A 61 -5.35 3.33 7.70
C GLU A 61 -3.87 3.33 7.37
N GLU A 62 -3.31 4.38 6.79
CA GLU A 62 -1.86 4.52 6.54
C GLU A 62 -1.20 3.60 5.48
N GLU A 63 -1.62 3.65 4.19
CA GLU A 63 -0.69 3.58 3.04
C GLU A 63 -1.40 3.86 1.70
N GLU A 64 -1.80 5.11 1.48
CA GLU A 64 -2.07 5.57 0.12
C GLU A 64 -0.76 5.57 -0.69
N SER A 65 -0.85 5.06 -1.92
CA SER A 65 0.13 5.20 -3.02
C SER A 65 1.19 4.11 -3.14
N TRP A 66 0.79 2.94 -3.65
CA TRP A 66 1.48 2.32 -4.81
C TRP A 66 0.51 1.50 -5.66
N GLU A 67 -0.22 2.12 -6.58
CA GLU A 67 -0.65 1.38 -7.79
C GLU A 67 -0.88 2.28 -9.01
N ASP A 68 0.17 2.35 -9.83
CA ASP A 68 0.02 2.43 -11.28
C ASP A 68 -0.51 1.08 -11.78
N GLY A 69 -1.77 1.09 -12.21
CA GLY A 69 -2.25 0.21 -13.27
C GLY A 69 -2.60 -1.23 -12.88
N ARG A 70 -3.87 -1.45 -12.51
CA ARG A 70 -4.78 -2.29 -13.30
C ARG A 70 -6.25 -2.11 -12.93
N GLU A 71 -7.00 -1.87 -13.98
CA GLU A 71 -8.45 -1.73 -14.05
C GLU A 71 -9.19 -2.85 -13.31
N THR A 72 -9.82 -2.55 -12.17
CA THR A 72 -11.05 -3.25 -11.80
C THR A 72 -12.11 -2.24 -11.38
N LYS A 73 -13.24 -2.35 -12.06
CA LYS A 73 -14.40 -1.48 -12.00
C LYS A 73 -15.21 -1.81 -10.74
N ALA A 74 -15.14 -0.96 -9.72
CA ALA A 74 -16.15 -0.88 -8.68
C ALA A 74 -16.38 0.60 -8.39
N GLU A 75 -17.60 1.06 -8.67
CA GLU A 75 -18.01 2.45 -8.49
C GLU A 75 -17.93 2.84 -7.00
N PRO A 76 -17.28 3.96 -6.63
CA PRO A 76 -17.37 4.48 -5.27
C PRO A 76 -18.57 5.41 -5.14
N THR A 77 -19.26 5.20 -4.03
CA THR A 77 -20.32 6.05 -3.51
C THR A 77 -19.74 7.42 -3.15
N GLU A 78 -20.44 8.47 -3.57
CA GLU A 78 -20.11 9.88 -3.34
C GLU A 78 -19.77 10.16 -1.87
N ARG A 79 -18.47 10.31 -1.59
CA ARG A 79 -17.96 11.12 -0.47
C ARG A 79 -17.00 12.19 -1.00
N HIS A 80 -17.40 12.80 -2.11
CA HIS A 80 -16.76 13.97 -2.71
C HIS A 80 -16.98 15.20 -1.83
N GLY A 81 -16.01 15.50 -0.97
CA GLY A 81 -16.09 16.66 -0.07
C GLY A 81 -14.96 17.65 -0.24
N ALA A 82 -13.73 17.22 0.03
CA ALA A 82 -12.58 18.14 0.09
C ALA A 82 -11.29 17.53 -0.48
N GLY A 83 -10.99 16.27 -0.14
CA GLY A 83 -9.78 15.57 -0.64
C GLY A 83 -9.76 15.41 -2.16
N GLU A 84 -10.91 15.09 -2.77
CA GLU A 84 -11.00 14.96 -4.23
C GLU A 84 -10.93 16.31 -4.95
N ASN A 85 -11.45 17.39 -4.35
CA ASN A 85 -11.31 18.73 -4.93
C ASN A 85 -9.84 19.19 -4.99
N ASN A 86 -9.01 18.80 -4.01
CA ASN A 86 -7.58 19.09 -4.00
C ASN A 86 -6.83 18.21 -5.03
N ARG A 87 -7.16 16.91 -5.10
CA ARG A 87 -6.63 15.99 -6.11
C ARG A 87 -6.95 16.46 -7.54
N ASP A 88 -8.18 16.89 -7.79
CA ASP A 88 -8.63 17.45 -9.08
C ASP A 88 -7.90 18.76 -9.43
N ALA A 89 -7.66 19.62 -8.42
CA ALA A 89 -6.90 20.86 -8.58
C ALA A 89 -5.40 20.59 -8.89
N LEU A 90 -4.81 19.58 -8.26
CA LEU A 90 -3.44 19.13 -8.51
C LEU A 90 -3.29 18.53 -9.91
N GLU A 91 -4.25 17.70 -10.33
CA GLU A 91 -4.27 17.11 -11.67
C GLU A 91 -4.34 18.20 -12.76
N THR A 92 -5.21 19.19 -12.57
CA THR A 92 -5.31 20.35 -13.46
C THR A 92 -3.99 21.14 -13.53
N LEU A 93 -3.28 21.28 -12.40
CA LEU A 93 -2.00 21.99 -12.36
C LEU A 93 -0.92 21.25 -13.16
N LYS A 94 -0.87 19.92 -13.05
CA LYS A 94 0.06 19.04 -13.79
C LYS A 94 -0.20 19.07 -15.30
N ASP A 95 -1.46 19.01 -15.72
CA ASP A 95 -1.83 19.05 -17.13
C ASP A 95 -1.36 20.36 -17.79
N ARG A 96 -1.54 21.49 -17.12
CA ARG A 96 -1.13 22.81 -17.65
C ARG A 96 0.39 23.00 -17.68
N TYR A 97 1.11 22.36 -16.76
CA TYR A 97 2.58 22.28 -16.81
C TYR A 97 3.05 21.49 -18.02
N ALA A 98 2.46 20.31 -18.26
CA ALA A 98 2.78 19.47 -19.41
C ALA A 98 2.48 20.15 -20.75
N ARG A 99 1.44 21.01 -20.79
CA ARG A 99 1.12 21.86 -21.94
C ARG A 99 2.02 23.10 -22.08
N GLY A 100 2.93 23.33 -21.14
CA GLY A 100 3.84 24.48 -21.12
C GLY A 100 3.15 25.82 -20.80
N GLU A 101 1.92 25.79 -20.28
CA GLU A 101 1.17 26.99 -19.87
C GLU A 101 1.60 27.52 -18.50
N LEU A 102 2.30 26.71 -17.71
CA LEU A 102 2.98 27.13 -16.49
C LEU A 102 4.48 26.93 -16.64
N THR A 103 5.24 27.92 -16.17
CA THR A 103 6.68 27.75 -15.93
C THR A 103 6.91 26.98 -14.64
N ASP A 104 8.08 26.34 -14.52
CA ASP A 104 8.50 25.58 -13.34
C ASP A 104 8.26 26.37 -12.03
N GLU A 105 8.70 27.64 -11.98
CA GLU A 105 8.53 28.52 -10.81
C GLU A 105 7.07 28.82 -10.44
N GLN A 106 6.16 28.84 -11.43
CA GLN A 106 4.74 29.06 -11.22
C GLN A 106 4.04 27.78 -10.76
N PHE A 107 4.53 26.62 -11.19
CA PHE A 107 4.07 25.31 -10.74
C PHE A 107 4.44 25.11 -9.27
N GLU A 108 5.71 25.31 -8.90
CA GLU A 108 6.20 25.12 -7.53
C GLU A 108 5.44 25.99 -6.51
N ARG A 109 5.25 27.29 -6.81
CA ARG A 109 4.52 28.21 -5.93
C ARG A 109 3.05 27.82 -5.72
N LYS A 110 2.42 27.26 -6.76
CA LYS A 110 1.01 26.83 -6.70
C LYS A 110 0.87 25.47 -6.01
N LEU A 111 1.85 24.59 -6.20
CA LEU A 111 1.93 23.31 -5.53
C LEU A 111 2.11 23.48 -4.02
N GLU A 112 3.06 24.33 -3.61
CA GLU A 112 3.32 24.63 -2.19
C GLU A 112 2.05 25.12 -1.48
N ARG A 113 1.35 26.07 -2.09
CA ARG A 113 0.07 26.57 -1.56
C ARG A 113 -1.00 25.47 -1.48
N LEU A 114 -1.06 24.56 -2.45
CA LEU A 114 -2.08 23.51 -2.48
C LEU A 114 -1.86 22.45 -1.39
N VAL A 115 -0.60 22.12 -1.10
CA VAL A 115 -0.18 21.22 -0.01
C VAL A 115 -0.31 21.90 1.36
N GLU A 116 -0.02 23.19 1.48
CA GLU A 116 -0.18 23.94 2.73
C GLU A 116 -1.65 23.99 3.17
N ASN A 117 -2.60 24.13 2.24
CA ASN A 117 -4.04 24.17 2.56
C ASN A 117 -4.63 22.79 2.91
N GLU A 118 -4.08 21.69 2.39
CA GLU A 118 -4.43 20.33 2.82
C GLU A 118 -4.23 20.15 4.33
N THR A 119 -3.15 20.75 4.87
CA THR A 119 -2.83 20.64 6.30
C THR A 119 -3.69 21.55 7.19
N VAL A 120 -4.14 22.71 6.68
CA VAL A 120 -4.93 23.66 7.48
C VAL A 120 -6.41 23.28 7.53
N GLU A 121 -6.97 22.80 6.42
CA GLU A 121 -8.41 22.48 6.29
C GLU A 121 -8.78 21.15 6.97
N ASP A 122 -7.84 20.19 7.04
CA ASP A 122 -8.01 18.91 7.75
C ASP A 122 -8.17 19.08 9.29
N VAL A 123 -7.73 20.23 9.83
CA VAL A 123 -7.90 20.57 11.25
C VAL A 123 -9.29 21.14 11.55
N GLU A 124 -9.89 21.89 10.62
CA GLU A 124 -11.23 22.48 10.80
C GLU A 124 -12.33 21.40 10.77
N ASP A 125 -12.15 20.36 9.96
CA ASP A 125 -13.11 19.24 9.87
C ASP A 125 -13.09 18.36 11.14
N ARG A 126 -11.94 18.30 11.83
CA ARG A 126 -11.81 17.63 13.14
C ARG A 126 -12.48 18.41 14.27
N LEU A 127 -12.53 19.75 14.21
CA LEU A 127 -13.15 20.59 15.24
C LEU A 127 -14.68 20.69 15.12
N GLY A 128 -15.26 20.55 13.92
CA GLY A 128 -16.72 20.57 13.71
C GLY A 128 -17.48 19.32 14.20
N ARG A 129 -16.79 18.24 14.56
CA ARG A 129 -17.42 16.99 15.06
C ARG A 129 -17.59 16.95 16.59
N GLY A 130 -16.91 17.82 17.34
CA GLY A 130 -16.92 17.83 18.81
C GLY A 130 -18.19 18.40 19.45
N GLU A 131 -18.88 19.34 18.79
CA GLU A 131 -19.94 20.12 19.45
C GLU A 131 -21.32 19.44 19.47
N ARG A 132 -21.56 18.39 18.68
CA ARG A 132 -22.88 17.71 18.63
C ARG A 132 -23.13 16.67 19.72
N ASN A 133 -22.12 16.34 20.55
CA ASN A 133 -22.24 15.30 21.59
C ASN A 133 -22.45 15.83 23.01
N LEU A 134 -22.42 17.15 23.25
CA LEU A 134 -22.60 17.72 24.60
C LEU A 134 -24.04 18.08 24.98
N GLU A 135 -25.02 18.01 24.07
CA GLU A 135 -26.43 18.33 24.38
C GLU A 135 -27.27 17.13 24.84
N ARG A 136 -26.67 15.96 25.06
CA ARG A 136 -27.40 14.74 25.43
C ARG A 136 -26.79 14.03 26.66
N ASN A 137 -26.60 14.75 27.76
CA ASN A 137 -26.54 14.13 29.09
C ASN A 137 -27.22 14.98 30.15
#